data_AF-A0A952JWV7-F1
#
_entry.id   AF-A0A952JWV7-F1
#
_cell.length_a   1.000
_cell.length_b   1.000
_cell.length_c   1.000
_cell.angle_alpha   90.00
_cell.angle_beta   90.00
_cell.angle_gamma   90.00
#
_symmetry.space_group_name_H-M   'P 1'
#
loop_
_entity.id
_entity.type
_entity.pdbx_description
1 polymer ?
#
loop_
_entity_poly.entity_id
_entity_poly.type
_entity_poly.pdbx_seq_one_letter_code
_entity_poly.pdbx_strand_id
1 'polypeptide(L)'
;MKKTIILLSLIACTYTLHAQNMTIEKLLQLGRVSPLGITKDKKAVVYSVRTYDASENKPIVKKYSIPIIGGNATEIHNTKELLDDNVHTSADGKYTVVSKEVKVKKITGADYYPEKTTSDVLIIDDLNYRHWDTWEDGYFGHVILYTLKDNKVIDSVDVMLNEPYDCPQKPFGGEEDFLISPDGKQVLYVTKKKYGKEYALSTNTDIYAYDIATKQTNNITEGMMGYDINPSFSSKGVLAFLSMKEDGNEAAKNDIIVMNGDVKINLTAAWDGTVNSFLWSNDGSKIYFIAATDGTQQLFEVDYPGLTKKMPLVKQITYGNFDINSLVGQADNTLVLTRTDMNHANEIYTLDIKNNLLKQLTSVNDAAYNTVKLSRTEKRYMTTTDGKKMLVWVIYPPDFDPNKKYPTLLYCQGGPQSALTQFYSFRWNFQLMAANGYIIVAPNRRGMPGHGVQWNAEISKDYGGQVMKDYLTAIDEMAKESFVDKERLGCIGASFGGYSAFYLAGIHNKRFKTFIAHDGIFDWRAMYGTTEEMFFVNHDLGGAYWDNDPTTQKSYNEFNPVNHVKKWDAPILIIQGGKDYRVPPGQGLAAFQAAQLLGIKSKLLYFPNENHWVLKDQNAFIWQSEFFKWLKETL
;
A
#
# COMPACT_ATOMS: atom_id res chain seq x y z
N MET A 1 29.39 -44.60 -66.44
CA MET A 1 29.39 -43.82 -65.18
C MET A 1 28.05 -43.11 -65.04
N LYS A 2 27.14 -43.59 -64.19
CA LYS A 2 25.94 -42.85 -63.78
C LYS A 2 25.92 -42.81 -62.26
N LYS A 3 26.04 -41.61 -61.70
CA LYS A 3 26.00 -41.32 -60.27
C LYS A 3 24.54 -41.35 -59.80
N THR A 4 24.24 -42.15 -58.80
CA THR A 4 22.97 -42.12 -58.07
C THR A 4 23.14 -41.23 -56.84
N ILE A 5 22.36 -40.16 -56.76
CA ILE A 5 22.32 -39.24 -55.61
C ILE A 5 21.25 -39.79 -54.65
N ILE A 6 21.64 -40.06 -53.40
CA ILE A 6 20.73 -40.38 -52.31
C ILE A 6 20.36 -39.06 -51.62
N LEU A 7 19.06 -38.74 -51.60
CA LEU A 7 18.50 -37.59 -50.90
C LEU A 7 18.05 -38.03 -49.51
N LEU A 8 18.70 -37.53 -48.45
CA LEU A 8 18.26 -37.67 -47.06
C LEU A 8 17.37 -36.48 -46.71
N SER A 9 16.09 -36.75 -46.46
CA SER A 9 15.12 -35.78 -45.92
C SER A 9 15.25 -35.71 -44.40
N LEU A 10 15.76 -34.58 -43.89
CA LEU A 10 15.69 -34.21 -42.47
C LEU A 10 14.28 -33.69 -42.14
N ILE A 11 13.58 -34.37 -41.24
CA ILE A 11 12.35 -33.86 -40.61
C ILE A 11 12.77 -32.97 -39.43
N ALA A 12 12.57 -31.66 -39.56
CA ALA A 12 12.72 -30.72 -38.46
C ALA A 12 11.42 -30.69 -37.65
N CYS A 13 11.41 -31.31 -36.47
CA CYS A 13 10.36 -31.10 -35.47
C CYS A 13 10.53 -29.71 -34.85
N THR A 14 9.70 -28.75 -35.24
CA THR A 14 9.54 -27.49 -34.53
C THR A 14 8.71 -27.73 -33.27
N TYR A 15 9.34 -27.71 -32.10
CA TYR A 15 8.63 -27.64 -30.82
C TYR A 15 8.02 -26.23 -30.68
N THR A 16 6.70 -26.11 -30.82
CA THR A 16 5.98 -24.93 -30.39
C THR A 16 5.91 -24.96 -28.86
N LEU A 17 6.72 -24.12 -28.20
CA LEU A 17 6.58 -23.86 -26.76
C LEU A 17 5.17 -23.30 -26.52
N HIS A 18 4.28 -24.13 -25.99
CA HIS A 18 2.94 -23.69 -25.59
C HIS A 18 3.08 -22.90 -24.29
N ALA A 19 2.53 -21.67 -24.26
CA ALA A 19 2.46 -20.88 -23.04
C ALA A 19 1.74 -21.65 -21.94
N GLN A 20 2.23 -21.55 -20.70
CA GLN A 20 1.69 -22.24 -19.53
C GLN A 20 0.88 -21.30 -18.65
N ASN A 21 0.10 -21.84 -17.71
CA ASN A 21 -0.56 -21.01 -16.70
C ASN A 21 0.46 -20.51 -15.67
N MET A 22 0.20 -19.36 -15.04
CA MET A 22 1.01 -18.85 -13.93
C MET A 22 1.05 -19.88 -12.79
N THR A 23 2.23 -20.15 -12.24
CA THR A 23 2.42 -21.01 -11.06
C THR A 23 2.92 -20.20 -9.86
N ILE A 24 2.85 -20.79 -8.66
CA ILE A 24 3.36 -20.17 -7.43
C ILE A 24 4.87 -19.91 -7.56
N GLU A 25 5.62 -20.90 -8.04
CA GLU A 25 7.07 -20.80 -8.24
C GLU A 25 7.41 -19.70 -9.22
N LYS A 26 6.68 -19.62 -10.35
CA LYS A 26 6.91 -18.59 -11.36
C LYS A 26 6.65 -17.21 -10.78
N LEU A 27 5.55 -17.00 -10.06
CA LEU A 27 5.21 -15.74 -9.41
C LEU A 27 6.31 -15.29 -8.44
N LEU A 28 6.80 -16.19 -7.57
CA LEU A 28 7.83 -15.86 -6.58
C LEU A 28 9.23 -15.63 -7.19
N GLN A 29 9.47 -16.14 -8.41
CA GLN A 29 10.71 -15.92 -9.16
C GLN A 29 10.76 -14.57 -9.90
N LEU A 30 9.62 -13.88 -10.08
CA LEU A 30 9.61 -12.61 -10.80
C LEU A 30 10.45 -11.54 -10.08
N GLY A 31 11.16 -10.75 -10.88
CA GLY A 31 11.96 -9.63 -10.40
C GLY A 31 11.05 -8.48 -9.93
N ARG A 32 11.28 -8.02 -8.71
CA ARG A 32 10.59 -6.87 -8.11
C ARG A 32 11.41 -5.62 -8.41
N VAL A 33 10.93 -4.79 -9.33
CA VAL A 33 11.62 -3.58 -9.79
C VAL A 33 11.26 -2.41 -8.87
N SER A 34 12.29 -1.79 -8.29
CA SER A 34 12.16 -0.60 -7.44
C SER A 34 13.09 0.51 -7.96
N PRO A 35 12.56 1.61 -8.52
CA PRO A 35 13.38 2.75 -8.89
C PRO A 35 14.03 3.37 -7.65
N LEU A 36 15.28 3.81 -7.79
CA LEU A 36 16.04 4.52 -6.74
C LEU A 36 16.18 6.01 -7.05
N GLY A 37 16.03 6.41 -8.32
CA GLY A 37 16.05 7.82 -8.73
C GLY A 37 16.58 8.01 -10.16
N ILE A 38 16.70 9.27 -10.57
CA ILE A 38 17.33 9.68 -11.82
C ILE A 38 18.78 10.11 -11.52
N THR A 39 19.71 9.86 -12.45
CA THR A 39 21.10 10.29 -12.33
C THR A 39 21.24 11.82 -12.30
N LYS A 40 22.29 12.34 -11.65
CA LYS A 40 22.58 13.79 -11.55
C LYS A 40 22.59 14.53 -12.89
N ASP A 41 23.11 13.88 -13.93
CA ASP A 41 23.15 14.42 -15.29
C ASP A 41 21.80 14.33 -16.04
N LYS A 42 20.79 13.76 -15.39
CA LYS A 42 19.42 13.52 -15.90
C LYS A 42 19.36 12.66 -17.17
N LYS A 43 20.33 11.75 -17.37
CA LYS A 43 20.38 10.89 -18.56
C LYS A 43 19.93 9.46 -18.33
N ALA A 44 19.93 8.97 -17.09
CA ALA A 44 19.62 7.59 -16.78
C ALA A 44 18.76 7.45 -15.51
N VAL A 45 18.09 6.31 -15.39
CA VAL A 45 17.37 5.88 -14.18
C VAL A 45 18.21 4.84 -13.48
N VAL A 46 18.36 4.96 -12.17
CA VAL A 46 18.95 3.94 -11.31
C VAL A 46 17.83 3.19 -10.62
N TYR A 47 17.90 1.87 -10.61
CA TYR A 47 16.88 1.02 -10.01
C TYR A 47 17.49 -0.25 -9.42
N SER A 48 16.73 -0.93 -8.58
CA SER A 48 17.05 -2.25 -8.07
C SER A 48 16.06 -3.29 -8.56
N VAL A 49 16.54 -4.52 -8.69
CA VAL A 49 15.71 -5.70 -8.94
C VAL A 49 15.96 -6.67 -7.80
N ARG A 50 14.90 -6.91 -7.00
CA ARG A 50 14.91 -7.98 -6.00
C ARG A 50 14.33 -9.25 -6.60
N THR A 51 15.12 -10.31 -6.62
CA THR A 51 14.68 -11.69 -6.91
C THR A 51 14.84 -12.54 -5.65
N TYR A 52 14.38 -13.78 -5.70
CA TYR A 52 14.50 -14.71 -4.59
C TYR A 52 15.26 -15.96 -5.00
N ASP A 53 16.25 -16.33 -4.19
CA ASP A 53 16.91 -17.63 -4.28
C ASP A 53 16.19 -18.63 -3.39
N ALA A 54 15.47 -19.55 -4.02
CA ALA A 54 14.74 -20.60 -3.33
C ALA A 54 15.64 -21.60 -2.61
N SER A 55 16.88 -21.80 -3.06
CA SER A 55 17.83 -22.73 -2.46
C SER A 55 18.45 -22.17 -1.18
N GLU A 56 18.72 -20.87 -1.15
CA GLU A 56 19.35 -20.19 0.00
C GLU A 56 18.35 -19.54 0.96
N ASN A 57 17.07 -19.48 0.59
CA ASN A 57 16.02 -18.76 1.30
C ASN A 57 16.35 -17.28 1.54
N LYS A 58 16.94 -16.62 0.54
CA LYS A 58 17.41 -15.23 0.66
C LYS A 58 17.02 -14.38 -0.55
N PRO A 59 16.70 -13.10 -0.32
CA PRO A 59 16.52 -12.16 -1.42
C PRO A 59 17.88 -11.82 -2.04
N ILE A 60 17.92 -11.81 -3.37
CA ILE A 60 19.05 -11.28 -4.14
C ILE A 60 18.63 -9.92 -4.67
N VAL A 61 19.36 -8.87 -4.32
CA VAL A 61 19.13 -7.52 -4.83
C VAL A 61 20.29 -7.11 -5.71
N LYS A 62 20.00 -6.83 -6.98
CA LYS A 62 20.94 -6.25 -7.93
C LYS A 62 20.52 -4.84 -8.29
N LYS A 63 21.48 -3.96 -8.57
CA LYS A 63 21.24 -2.57 -8.94
C LYS A 63 21.67 -2.33 -10.38
N TYR A 64 20.93 -1.50 -11.09
CA TYR A 64 21.14 -1.23 -12.51
C TYR A 64 20.98 0.25 -12.81
N SER A 65 21.63 0.68 -13.90
CA SER A 65 21.39 1.98 -14.55
C SER A 65 20.90 1.75 -15.98
N ILE A 66 19.87 2.48 -16.41
CA ILE A 66 19.32 2.43 -17.77
C ILE A 66 19.14 3.85 -18.33
N PRO A 67 19.60 4.17 -19.55
CA PRO A 67 19.38 5.48 -20.16
C PRO A 67 17.89 5.80 -20.31
N ILE A 68 17.46 7.02 -19.98
CA ILE A 68 16.05 7.45 -20.06
C ILE A 68 15.51 7.38 -21.49
N ILE A 69 16.38 7.59 -22.48
CA ILE A 69 16.02 7.47 -23.91
C ILE A 69 15.75 6.01 -24.35
N GLY A 70 16.02 5.04 -23.47
CA GLY A 70 16.00 3.60 -23.72
C GLY A 70 17.37 3.03 -24.09
N GLY A 71 17.47 1.71 -24.14
CA GLY A 71 18.71 0.98 -24.40
C GLY A 71 18.88 -0.18 -23.43
N ASN A 72 20.11 -0.64 -23.26
CA ASN A 72 20.43 -1.74 -22.36
C ASN A 72 20.68 -1.23 -20.93
N ALA A 73 20.15 -1.94 -19.94
CA ALA A 73 20.51 -1.73 -18.55
C ALA A 73 21.92 -2.27 -18.26
N THR A 74 22.66 -1.57 -17.42
CA THR A 74 24.00 -1.97 -16.95
C THR A 74 23.97 -2.21 -15.45
N GLU A 75 24.46 -3.36 -14.98
CA GLU A 75 24.59 -3.63 -13.55
C GLU A 75 25.61 -2.68 -12.91
N ILE A 76 25.29 -2.15 -11.73
CA ILE A 76 26.12 -1.19 -11.00
C ILE A 76 26.22 -1.60 -9.52
N HIS A 77 27.28 -1.15 -8.85
CA HIS A 77 27.52 -1.47 -7.43
C HIS A 77 27.45 -0.24 -6.50
N ASN A 78 27.71 0.97 -7.01
CA ASN A 78 27.61 2.21 -6.25
C ASN A 78 26.50 3.11 -6.82
N THR A 79 25.54 3.48 -5.98
CA THR A 79 24.44 4.38 -6.36
C THR A 79 24.61 5.81 -5.87
N LYS A 80 25.38 6.02 -4.79
CA LYS A 80 25.48 7.32 -4.11
C LYS A 80 26.16 8.39 -4.96
N GLU A 81 27.11 7.99 -5.80
CA GLU A 81 27.78 8.91 -6.72
C GLU A 81 26.89 9.33 -7.89
N LEU A 82 25.95 8.45 -8.29
CA LEU A 82 25.10 8.62 -9.47
C LEU A 82 23.81 9.39 -9.18
N LEU A 83 23.20 9.16 -8.02
CA LEU A 83 21.93 9.75 -7.63
C LEU A 83 22.15 11.08 -6.92
N ASP A 84 21.23 12.01 -7.18
CA ASP A 84 21.24 13.30 -6.52
C ASP A 84 20.58 13.21 -5.15
N ASP A 85 21.24 13.78 -4.15
CA ASP A 85 20.74 13.86 -2.76
C ASP A 85 20.54 15.32 -2.36
N ASN A 86 19.85 16.06 -3.24
CA ASN A 86 19.71 17.51 -3.16
C ASN A 86 18.78 17.99 -2.06
N VAL A 87 18.00 17.10 -1.44
CA VAL A 87 17.04 17.45 -0.40
C VAL A 87 17.62 17.26 0.99
N HIS A 88 18.57 16.34 1.19
CA HIS A 88 19.18 16.11 2.50
C HIS A 88 20.55 16.78 2.68
N THR A 89 21.09 17.42 1.64
CA THR A 89 22.37 18.15 1.70
C THR A 89 22.18 19.57 1.21
N SER A 90 22.74 20.56 1.92
CA SER A 90 22.64 21.96 1.52
C SER A 90 23.38 22.22 0.19
N ALA A 91 22.90 23.18 -0.60
CA ALA A 91 23.48 23.49 -1.91
C ALA A 91 24.97 23.89 -1.86
N ASP A 92 25.43 24.44 -0.74
CA ASP A 92 26.83 24.79 -0.51
C ASP A 92 27.68 23.64 0.09
N GLY A 93 27.06 22.47 0.31
CA GLY A 93 27.70 21.28 0.86
C GLY A 93 28.10 21.38 2.34
N LYS A 94 27.68 22.44 3.05
CA LYS A 94 28.05 22.65 4.46
C LYS A 94 27.21 21.82 5.43
N TYR A 95 26.01 21.43 5.06
CA TYR A 95 25.10 20.73 5.95
C TYR A 95 24.54 19.47 5.29
N THR A 96 24.35 18.43 6.09
CA THR A 96 23.57 17.25 5.69
C THR A 96 22.71 16.77 6.85
N VAL A 97 21.52 16.26 6.56
CA VAL A 97 20.59 15.71 7.56
C VAL A 97 20.38 14.23 7.35
N VAL A 98 20.26 13.49 8.44
CA VAL A 98 19.92 12.06 8.44
C VAL A 98 19.01 11.74 9.61
N SER A 99 18.28 10.64 9.56
CA SER A 99 17.58 10.12 10.74
C SER A 99 18.45 9.12 11.52
N LYS A 100 18.34 9.14 12.85
CA LYS A 100 18.97 8.17 13.76
C LYS A 100 18.03 7.82 14.90
N GLU A 101 18.08 6.55 15.32
CA GLU A 101 17.41 6.11 16.54
C GLU A 101 18.12 6.68 17.78
N VAL A 102 17.38 7.43 18.60
CA VAL A 102 17.86 8.07 19.83
C VAL A 102 17.03 7.58 21.01
N LYS A 103 17.70 7.09 22.05
CA LYS A 103 17.04 6.65 23.29
C LYS A 103 16.56 7.87 24.08
N VAL A 104 15.24 8.07 24.17
CA VAL A 104 14.63 9.20 24.90
C VAL A 104 13.84 8.73 26.12
N LYS A 105 13.20 7.55 26.03
CA LYS A 105 12.38 6.98 27.11
C LYS A 105 13.00 5.72 27.69
N LYS A 106 12.74 5.48 28.98
CA LYS A 106 13.03 4.20 29.63
C LYS A 106 11.83 3.29 29.42
N ILE A 107 12.05 2.11 28.87
CA ILE A 107 10.98 1.14 28.59
C ILE A 107 11.40 -0.27 28.97
N THR A 108 12.63 -0.66 28.64
CA THR A 108 13.14 -2.00 28.94
C THR A 108 13.50 -2.14 30.42
N GLY A 109 13.48 -3.36 30.94
CA GLY A 109 13.95 -3.64 32.31
C GLY A 109 15.36 -3.13 32.58
N ALA A 110 16.26 -3.21 31.60
CA ALA A 110 17.63 -2.70 31.70
C ALA A 110 17.72 -1.16 31.80
N ASP A 111 16.72 -0.43 31.31
CA ASP A 111 16.68 1.04 31.44
C ASP A 111 16.42 1.49 32.89
N TYR A 112 15.62 0.71 33.62
CA TYR A 112 15.28 0.96 35.02
C TYR A 112 16.24 0.28 36.00
N TYR A 113 16.77 -0.88 35.62
CA TYR A 113 17.66 -1.73 36.42
C TYR A 113 18.92 -2.07 35.60
N PRO A 114 19.89 -1.14 35.48
CA PRO A 114 21.06 -1.29 34.59
C PRO A 114 21.93 -2.51 34.87
N GLU A 115 21.85 -3.08 36.07
CA GLU A 115 22.54 -4.30 36.46
C GLU A 115 21.89 -5.59 35.92
N LYS A 116 20.68 -5.51 35.34
CA LYS A 116 19.90 -6.63 34.79
C LYS A 116 19.94 -6.65 33.26
N THR A 117 21.14 -6.68 32.69
CA THR A 117 21.40 -6.54 31.24
C THR A 117 20.80 -7.63 30.35
N THR A 118 20.39 -8.77 30.91
CA THR A 118 19.76 -9.88 30.17
C THR A 118 18.24 -9.91 30.31
N SER A 119 17.63 -8.95 31.00
CA SER A 119 16.17 -8.88 31.18
C SER A 119 15.49 -8.47 29.87
N ASP A 120 14.43 -9.16 29.50
CA ASP A 120 13.61 -8.93 28.30
C ASP A 120 12.22 -8.33 28.61
N VAL A 121 12.01 -7.90 29.86
CA VAL A 121 10.75 -7.29 30.28
C VAL A 121 10.62 -5.86 29.76
N LEU A 122 9.38 -5.45 29.49
CA LEU A 122 8.99 -4.08 29.16
C LEU A 122 8.17 -3.50 30.33
N ILE A 123 8.47 -2.27 30.72
CA ILE A 123 7.81 -1.51 31.79
C ILE A 123 7.12 -0.32 31.11
N ILE A 124 5.80 -0.41 30.97
CA ILE A 124 4.97 0.47 30.15
C ILE A 124 3.87 1.07 31.04
N ASP A 125 3.71 2.40 30.98
CA ASP A 125 2.71 3.15 31.74
C ASP A 125 1.75 4.00 30.87
N ASP A 126 1.84 3.89 29.54
CA ASP A 126 1.01 4.61 28.57
C ASP A 126 0.62 3.75 27.33
N LEU A 127 -0.25 4.25 26.46
CA LEU A 127 -0.63 3.61 25.19
C LEU A 127 0.47 3.73 24.12
N ASN A 128 0.19 3.27 22.90
CA ASN A 128 1.14 3.18 21.79
C ASN A 128 2.40 2.36 22.14
N TYR A 129 2.26 1.39 23.02
CA TYR A 129 3.34 0.55 23.54
C TYR A 129 3.87 -0.50 22.55
N ARG A 130 3.24 -0.60 21.38
CA ARG A 130 3.64 -1.41 20.23
C ARG A 130 2.95 -0.85 18.99
N HIS A 131 3.55 -0.99 17.81
CA HIS A 131 2.96 -0.53 16.55
C HIS A 131 3.27 -1.51 15.42
N TRP A 132 2.23 -2.01 14.74
CA TRP A 132 2.25 -3.00 13.65
C TRP A 132 2.87 -4.36 13.95
N ASP A 133 4.14 -4.43 14.34
CA ASP A 133 4.86 -5.67 14.62
C ASP A 133 6.02 -5.52 15.62
N THR A 134 6.19 -4.31 16.15
CA THR A 134 7.33 -3.94 16.98
C THR A 134 6.82 -3.38 18.30
N TRP A 135 7.48 -3.76 19.41
CA TRP A 135 7.22 -3.17 20.72
C TRP A 135 7.96 -1.84 20.83
N GLU A 136 7.36 -0.88 21.52
CA GLU A 136 8.06 0.34 21.93
C GLU A 136 9.28 -0.05 22.77
N ASP A 137 10.42 0.53 22.46
CA ASP A 137 11.68 0.28 23.14
C ASP A 137 12.29 1.56 23.72
N GLY A 138 11.66 2.72 23.52
CA GLY A 138 12.06 4.04 23.99
C GLY A 138 13.07 4.74 23.09
N TYR A 139 13.43 4.15 21.96
CA TYR A 139 14.15 4.81 20.88
C TYR A 139 13.16 5.49 19.93
N PHE A 140 13.51 6.69 19.47
CA PHE A 140 12.74 7.44 18.49
C PHE A 140 13.65 7.84 17.34
N GLY A 141 13.12 7.85 16.13
CA GLY A 141 13.81 8.40 14.97
C GLY A 141 13.95 9.91 15.11
N HIS A 142 15.18 10.42 15.22
CA HIS A 142 15.46 11.85 15.30
C HIS A 142 16.23 12.33 14.08
N VAL A 143 15.93 13.55 13.63
CA VAL A 143 16.70 14.21 12.58
C VAL A 143 17.99 14.81 13.15
N ILE A 144 19.12 14.35 12.64
CA ILE A 144 20.46 14.80 13.02
C ILE A 144 21.04 15.64 11.89
N LEU A 145 21.32 16.92 12.19
CA LEU A 145 22.00 17.87 11.32
C LEU A 145 23.51 17.77 11.53
N TYR A 146 24.25 17.42 10.47
CA TYR A 146 25.71 17.45 10.45
C TYR A 146 26.23 18.69 9.77
N THR A 147 27.25 19.31 10.38
CA THR A 147 28.07 20.35 9.73
C THR A 147 29.29 19.69 9.11
N LEU A 148 29.56 20.02 7.85
CA LEU A 148 30.62 19.46 7.03
C LEU A 148 31.71 20.50 6.74
N LYS A 149 32.96 20.05 6.78
CA LYS A 149 34.12 20.76 6.23
C LYS A 149 34.97 19.76 5.46
N ASP A 150 35.27 20.06 4.19
CA ASP A 150 36.01 19.16 3.29
C ASP A 150 35.41 17.74 3.24
N ASN A 151 34.08 17.65 3.16
CA ASN A 151 33.29 16.40 3.19
C ASN A 151 33.45 15.55 4.47
N LYS A 152 33.93 16.14 5.56
CA LYS A 152 34.04 15.50 6.87
C LYS A 152 33.12 16.18 7.87
N VAL A 153 32.46 15.37 8.71
CA VAL A 153 31.66 15.86 9.82
C VAL A 153 32.57 16.54 10.84
N ILE A 154 32.26 17.80 11.17
CA ILE A 154 32.97 18.59 12.20
C ILE A 154 32.09 18.95 13.39
N ASP A 155 30.77 18.91 13.23
CA ASP A 155 29.79 19.16 14.29
C ASP A 155 28.49 18.41 13.97
N SER A 156 27.66 18.18 14.98
CA SER A 156 26.35 17.55 14.84
C SER A 156 25.35 18.08 15.86
N VAL A 157 24.11 18.33 15.42
CA VAL A 157 23.00 18.76 16.25
C VAL A 157 21.84 17.79 16.07
N ASP A 158 21.30 17.29 17.17
CA ASP A 158 19.98 16.66 17.19
C ASP A 158 18.93 17.77 17.19
N VAL A 159 18.15 17.89 16.10
CA VAL A 159 17.14 18.96 15.95
C VAL A 159 15.88 18.67 16.77
N MET A 160 15.75 17.44 17.27
CA MET A 160 14.63 16.92 18.06
C MET A 160 15.08 16.55 19.48
N LEU A 161 16.11 17.21 20.00
CA LEU A 161 16.75 16.86 21.26
C LEU A 161 15.75 16.70 22.42
N ASN A 162 15.72 15.51 23.02
CA ASN A 162 14.80 15.10 24.10
C ASN A 162 13.31 15.05 23.74
N GLU A 163 12.96 15.11 22.45
CA GLU A 163 11.57 14.95 22.00
C GLU A 163 11.25 13.46 21.82
N PRO A 164 10.22 12.88 22.46
CA PRO A 164 9.87 11.47 22.32
C PRO A 164 8.97 11.24 21.10
N TYR A 165 9.41 11.69 19.92
CA TYR A 165 8.63 11.66 18.68
C TYR A 165 9.48 11.18 17.52
N ASP A 166 8.87 10.45 16.59
CA ASP A 166 9.56 9.93 15.42
C ASP A 166 9.57 10.91 14.23
N CYS A 167 10.72 10.99 13.59
CA CYS A 167 10.93 11.45 12.22
C CYS A 167 12.07 10.62 11.58
N PRO A 168 11.80 9.85 10.51
CA PRO A 168 10.52 9.69 9.82
C PRO A 168 9.43 9.08 10.69
N GLN A 169 8.18 9.35 10.32
CA GLN A 169 7.02 8.84 11.04
C GLN A 169 6.95 7.31 11.00
N LYS A 170 6.44 6.69 12.06
CA LYS A 170 6.21 5.24 12.10
C LYS A 170 4.76 4.89 11.72
N PRO A 171 4.53 3.77 11.00
CA PRO A 171 5.52 2.86 10.43
C PRO A 171 5.88 3.19 8.97
N PHE A 172 5.20 4.16 8.35
CA PHE A 172 5.22 4.37 6.89
C PHE A 172 5.99 5.59 6.41
N GLY A 173 6.50 6.43 7.30
CA GLY A 173 7.36 7.55 6.95
C GLY A 173 8.72 7.10 6.42
N GLY A 174 9.34 7.95 5.60
CA GLY A 174 10.63 7.70 4.98
C GLY A 174 11.50 8.95 4.90
N GLU A 175 12.54 8.90 4.06
CA GLU A 175 13.45 10.04 3.85
C GLU A 175 12.71 11.31 3.38
N GLU A 176 11.55 11.16 2.74
CA GLU A 176 10.67 12.28 2.37
C GLU A 176 10.10 13.10 3.55
N ASP A 177 10.19 12.61 4.79
CA ASP A 177 9.70 13.31 5.98
C ASP A 177 10.66 14.40 6.47
N PHE A 178 11.89 14.50 5.94
CA PHE A 178 12.83 15.54 6.36
C PHE A 178 13.71 16.04 5.21
N LEU A 179 14.04 17.33 5.20
CA LEU A 179 14.86 17.96 4.16
C LEU A 179 15.48 19.27 4.61
N ILE A 180 16.50 19.74 3.89
CA ILE A 180 17.09 21.06 4.05
C ILE A 180 16.43 22.02 3.05
N SER A 181 16.10 23.24 3.51
CA SER A 181 15.57 24.29 2.64
C SER A 181 16.56 24.63 1.50
N PRO A 182 16.09 25.03 0.30
CA PRO A 182 16.98 25.31 -0.83
C PRO A 182 18.03 26.39 -0.56
N ASP A 183 17.76 27.32 0.35
CA ASP A 183 18.71 28.36 0.78
C ASP A 183 19.70 27.90 1.87
N GLY A 184 19.59 26.64 2.32
CA GLY A 184 20.47 26.02 3.29
C GLY A 184 20.33 26.55 4.72
N LYS A 185 19.23 27.24 5.04
CA LYS A 185 19.02 27.88 6.35
C LYS A 185 18.17 27.09 7.32
N GLN A 186 17.29 26.22 6.82
CA GLN A 186 16.33 25.50 7.64
C GLN A 186 16.37 24.01 7.38
N VAL A 187 16.08 23.23 8.42
CA VAL A 187 15.74 21.81 8.31
C VAL A 187 14.23 21.69 8.52
N LEU A 188 13.53 21.14 7.54
CA LEU A 188 12.13 20.78 7.65
C LEU A 188 12.05 19.33 8.08
N TYR A 189 11.16 19.00 9.00
CA TYR A 189 10.90 17.64 9.43
C TYR A 189 9.43 17.44 9.80
N VAL A 190 8.88 16.29 9.42
CA VAL A 190 7.51 15.89 9.73
C VAL A 190 7.51 15.06 11.00
N THR A 191 6.65 15.42 11.97
CA THR A 191 6.46 14.58 13.15
C THR A 191 5.09 14.79 13.78
N LYS A 192 4.65 13.78 14.55
CA LYS A 192 3.50 13.86 15.44
C LYS A 192 4.01 14.20 16.84
N LYS A 193 3.97 15.47 17.25
CA LYS A 193 4.36 15.90 18.61
C LYS A 193 3.30 15.55 19.66
N LYS A 194 2.95 14.28 19.74
CA LYS A 194 2.07 13.65 20.73
C LYS A 194 2.73 12.34 21.16
N TYR A 195 2.50 11.90 22.40
CA TYR A 195 3.07 10.65 22.92
C TYR A 195 1.97 9.81 23.60
N GLY A 196 2.19 8.49 23.65
CA GLY A 196 1.34 7.56 24.37
C GLY A 196 -0.12 7.63 23.92
N LYS A 197 -1.04 7.84 24.88
CA LYS A 197 -2.47 7.99 24.59
C LYS A 197 -2.79 9.09 23.57
N GLU A 198 -2.12 10.24 23.64
CA GLU A 198 -2.39 11.33 22.71
C GLU A 198 -1.95 10.98 21.28
N TYR A 199 -0.85 10.24 21.14
CA TYR A 199 -0.40 9.70 19.85
C TYR A 199 -1.42 8.73 19.28
N ALA A 200 -1.85 7.76 20.09
CA ALA A 200 -2.79 6.72 19.69
C ALA A 200 -4.15 7.27 19.24
N LEU A 201 -4.59 8.41 19.78
CA LEU A 201 -5.88 9.02 19.48
C LEU A 201 -5.88 9.97 18.27
N SER A 202 -4.73 10.24 17.67
CA SER A 202 -4.58 11.33 16.72
C SER A 202 -3.89 10.91 15.42
N THR A 203 -4.32 11.51 14.32
CA THR A 203 -3.63 11.49 13.03
C THR A 203 -2.83 12.77 12.79
N ASN A 204 -2.97 13.80 13.63
CA ASN A 204 -2.32 15.09 13.43
C ASN A 204 -0.79 14.97 13.38
N THR A 205 -0.21 15.23 12.21
CA THR A 205 1.24 15.42 12.03
C THR A 205 1.46 16.79 11.48
N ASP A 206 2.53 17.44 11.91
CA ASP A 206 2.87 18.78 11.47
C ASP A 206 4.24 18.78 10.80
N ILE A 207 4.48 19.81 9.98
CA ILE A 207 5.80 20.11 9.45
C ILE A 207 6.43 21.19 10.33
N TYR A 208 7.62 20.91 10.85
CA TYR A 208 8.40 21.81 11.66
C TYR A 208 9.60 22.33 10.88
N ALA A 209 9.91 23.63 11.03
CA ALA A 209 11.10 24.25 10.44
C ALA A 209 12.07 24.66 11.55
N TYR A 210 13.21 23.97 11.61
CA TYR A 210 14.35 24.28 12.47
C TYR A 210 15.30 25.25 11.76
N ASP A 211 15.47 26.45 12.29
CA ASP A 211 16.42 27.44 11.78
C ASP A 211 17.83 27.15 12.29
N ILE A 212 18.77 26.94 11.38
CA ILE A 212 20.13 26.47 11.69
C ILE A 212 20.95 27.53 12.45
N ALA A 213 20.74 28.82 12.16
CA ALA A 213 21.52 29.89 12.75
C ALA A 213 21.06 30.23 14.18
N THR A 214 19.75 30.32 14.38
CA THR A 214 19.12 30.70 15.65
C THR A 214 18.85 29.50 16.56
N LYS A 215 18.85 28.28 16.00
CA LYS A 215 18.52 27.02 16.67
C LYS A 215 17.09 26.96 17.20
N GLN A 216 16.18 27.71 16.58
CA GLN A 216 14.76 27.76 16.94
C GLN A 216 13.93 26.91 15.97
N THR A 217 12.91 26.23 16.49
CA THR A 217 11.95 25.45 15.70
C THR A 217 10.59 26.11 15.72
N ASN A 218 9.98 26.28 14.55
CA ASN A 218 8.60 26.76 14.40
C ASN A 218 7.74 25.67 13.74
N ASN A 219 6.49 25.51 14.17
CA ASN A 219 5.49 24.73 13.43
C ASN A 219 4.98 25.58 12.26
N ILE A 220 5.18 25.13 11.02
CA ILE A 220 4.74 25.88 9.84
C ILE A 220 3.35 25.46 9.34
N THR A 221 2.82 24.34 9.84
CA THR A 221 1.47 23.85 9.53
C THR A 221 0.48 23.98 10.68
N GLU A 222 0.84 24.71 11.76
CA GLU A 222 -0.04 24.95 12.91
C GLU A 222 -1.49 25.30 12.50
N GLY A 223 -2.45 24.59 13.08
CA GLY A 223 -3.88 24.72 12.81
C GLY A 223 -4.41 23.86 11.66
N MET A 224 -3.54 23.12 10.98
CA MET A 224 -3.91 22.05 10.05
C MET A 224 -3.87 20.74 10.85
N MET A 225 -5.03 20.07 10.98
CA MET A 225 -5.25 19.12 12.09
C MET A 225 -5.14 17.64 11.71
N GLY A 226 -5.04 17.31 10.42
CA GLY A 226 -4.85 15.93 9.96
C GLY A 226 -3.38 15.62 9.72
N TYR A 227 -3.11 14.68 8.81
CA TYR A 227 -1.75 14.43 8.34
C TYR A 227 -1.25 15.59 7.49
N ASP A 228 -0.24 16.33 7.93
CA ASP A 228 0.63 17.13 7.05
C ASP A 228 1.95 16.40 6.81
N ILE A 229 2.20 15.99 5.57
CA ILE A 229 3.28 15.06 5.22
C ILE A 229 3.90 15.39 3.85
N ASN A 230 5.02 14.74 3.53
CA ASN A 230 5.72 14.83 2.24
C ASN A 230 6.05 16.28 1.81
N PRO A 231 6.72 17.09 2.65
CA PRO A 231 7.20 18.42 2.24
C PRO A 231 8.13 18.32 1.03
N SER A 232 7.97 19.22 0.07
CA SER A 232 8.82 19.28 -1.13
C SER A 232 8.89 20.69 -1.69
N PHE A 233 10.11 21.18 -1.94
CA PHE A 233 10.32 22.48 -2.57
C PHE A 233 10.32 22.39 -4.09
N SER A 234 9.68 23.36 -4.74
CA SER A 234 9.88 23.62 -6.17
C SER A 234 11.27 24.21 -6.44
N SER A 235 11.68 24.24 -7.72
CA SER A 235 12.89 24.95 -8.16
C SER A 235 12.89 26.46 -7.89
N LYS A 236 11.74 27.03 -7.48
CA LYS A 236 11.59 28.44 -7.10
C LYS A 236 11.59 28.67 -5.58
N GLY A 237 11.83 27.63 -4.78
CA GLY A 237 11.82 27.72 -3.32
C GLY A 237 10.43 27.79 -2.70
N VAL A 238 9.38 27.49 -3.47
CA VAL A 238 8.00 27.39 -2.97
C VAL A 238 7.76 25.98 -2.43
N LEU A 239 7.29 25.86 -1.19
CA LEU A 239 7.01 24.58 -0.53
C LEU A 239 5.64 24.05 -0.94
N ALA A 240 5.55 22.75 -1.25
CA ALA A 240 4.30 22.00 -1.28
C ALA A 240 4.36 20.85 -0.27
N PHE A 241 3.19 20.41 0.19
CA PHE A 241 3.04 19.23 1.03
C PHE A 241 1.63 18.65 0.86
N LEU A 242 1.44 17.43 1.34
CA LEU A 242 0.13 16.80 1.41
C LEU A 242 -0.49 17.11 2.76
N SER A 243 -1.78 17.45 2.78
CA SER A 243 -2.52 17.80 3.99
C SER A 243 -3.89 17.16 4.02
N MET A 244 -4.24 16.55 5.15
CA MET A 244 -5.60 16.17 5.51
C MET A 244 -6.19 17.16 6.52
N LYS A 245 -7.50 17.39 6.43
CA LYS A 245 -8.17 18.41 7.25
C LYS A 245 -8.52 17.95 8.67
N GLU A 246 -8.74 16.65 8.86
CA GLU A 246 -9.44 16.11 10.04
C GLU A 246 -8.52 15.25 10.92
N ASP A 247 -8.30 15.68 12.17
CA ASP A 247 -7.64 14.84 13.18
C ASP A 247 -8.50 13.61 13.48
N GLY A 248 -7.86 12.46 13.62
CA GLY A 248 -8.50 11.19 13.92
C GLY A 248 -9.07 10.46 12.69
N ASN A 249 -9.16 11.12 11.53
CA ASN A 249 -9.65 10.52 10.29
C ASN A 249 -8.48 10.26 9.30
N GLU A 250 -7.93 9.04 9.34
CA GLU A 250 -6.79 8.67 8.47
C GLU A 250 -7.14 8.54 6.98
N ALA A 251 -8.43 8.56 6.66
CA ALA A 251 -8.93 8.43 5.30
C ALA A 251 -9.59 9.72 4.78
N ALA A 252 -9.39 10.83 5.50
CA ALA A 252 -9.78 12.15 5.04
C ALA A 252 -9.13 12.45 3.69
N LYS A 253 -9.74 13.38 2.95
CA LYS A 253 -9.22 13.82 1.67
C LYS A 253 -7.82 14.40 1.86
N ASN A 254 -6.86 13.84 1.14
CA ASN A 254 -5.49 14.32 1.11
C ASN A 254 -5.33 15.33 -0.04
N ASP A 255 -5.02 16.58 0.30
CA ASP A 255 -4.92 17.70 -0.64
C ASP A 255 -3.47 18.17 -0.81
N ILE A 256 -3.17 18.77 -1.96
CA ILE A 256 -1.89 19.44 -2.20
C ILE A 256 -1.99 20.88 -1.71
N ILE A 257 -1.22 21.22 -0.67
CA ILE A 257 -1.09 22.57 -0.15
C ILE A 257 0.24 23.16 -0.60
N VAL A 258 0.21 24.41 -1.06
CA VAL A 258 1.40 25.19 -1.40
C VAL A 258 1.55 26.38 -0.45
N MET A 259 2.76 26.57 0.06
CA MET A 259 3.16 27.73 0.86
C MET A 259 4.09 28.64 0.06
N ASN A 260 3.65 29.88 -0.17
CA ASN A 260 4.45 30.96 -0.76
C ASN A 260 4.52 32.12 0.23
N GLY A 261 5.64 32.19 0.96
CA GLY A 261 5.70 32.96 2.20
C GLY A 261 4.67 32.43 3.20
N ASP A 262 3.94 33.33 3.85
CA ASP A 262 2.90 32.96 4.83
C ASP A 262 1.57 32.55 4.18
N VAL A 263 1.45 32.63 2.85
CA VAL A 263 0.20 32.31 2.14
C VAL A 263 0.15 30.82 1.81
N LYS A 264 -0.85 30.13 2.39
CA LYS A 264 -1.22 28.75 2.09
C LYS A 264 -2.30 28.70 1.00
N ILE A 265 -2.08 27.90 -0.04
CA ILE A 265 -3.02 27.69 -1.15
C ILE A 265 -3.29 26.19 -1.29
N ASN A 266 -4.54 25.77 -1.16
CA ASN A 266 -4.95 24.40 -1.48
C ASN A 266 -5.21 24.28 -2.99
N LEU A 267 -4.35 23.55 -3.70
CA LEU A 267 -4.43 23.39 -5.15
C LEU A 267 -5.50 22.40 -5.60
N THR A 268 -5.94 21.51 -4.72
CA THR A 268 -6.88 20.43 -5.04
C THR A 268 -8.22 20.57 -4.35
N ALA A 269 -8.47 21.68 -3.64
CA ALA A 269 -9.69 21.92 -2.86
C ALA A 269 -10.99 21.62 -3.63
N ALA A 270 -11.07 22.07 -4.88
CA ALA A 270 -12.25 21.92 -5.73
C ALA A 270 -12.33 20.58 -6.50
N TRP A 271 -11.31 19.73 -6.39
CA TRP A 271 -11.26 18.43 -7.05
C TRP A 271 -11.76 17.33 -6.11
N ASP A 272 -12.69 16.48 -6.58
CA ASP A 272 -13.34 15.43 -5.80
C ASP A 272 -12.54 14.10 -5.82
N GLY A 273 -11.29 14.17 -5.38
CA GLY A 273 -10.41 13.02 -5.25
C GLY A 273 -9.42 13.20 -4.10
N THR A 274 -8.62 12.18 -3.85
CA THR A 274 -7.59 12.20 -2.80
C THR A 274 -6.22 11.95 -3.45
N VAL A 275 -5.21 12.71 -3.05
CA VAL A 275 -3.86 12.62 -3.59
C VAL A 275 -3.06 11.55 -2.86
N ASN A 276 -2.42 10.65 -3.61
CA ASN A 276 -1.55 9.62 -3.04
C ASN A 276 -0.11 10.13 -2.84
N SER A 277 0.45 10.76 -3.87
CA SER A 277 1.81 11.30 -3.88
C SER A 277 1.96 12.34 -4.97
N PHE A 278 2.98 13.19 -4.88
CA PHE A 278 3.21 14.25 -5.86
C PHE A 278 4.69 14.48 -6.18
N LEU A 279 4.93 15.17 -7.28
CA LEU A 279 6.25 15.60 -7.77
C LEU A 279 6.11 16.99 -8.40
N TRP A 280 6.95 17.93 -7.98
CA TRP A 280 7.07 19.22 -8.67
C TRP A 280 7.59 19.05 -10.10
N SER A 281 7.03 19.81 -11.04
CA SER A 281 7.66 20.02 -12.34
C SER A 281 9.02 20.71 -12.17
N ASN A 282 9.97 20.42 -13.06
CA ASN A 282 11.33 20.99 -13.03
C ASN A 282 11.34 22.54 -13.01
N ASP A 283 10.36 23.18 -13.66
CA ASP A 283 10.24 24.65 -13.71
C ASP A 283 9.40 25.24 -12.57
N GLY A 284 8.86 24.40 -11.67
CA GLY A 284 8.04 24.80 -10.53
C GLY A 284 6.74 25.50 -10.92
N SER A 285 6.22 25.28 -12.15
CA SER A 285 4.96 25.89 -12.62
C SER A 285 3.73 25.05 -12.33
N LYS A 286 3.92 23.75 -12.07
CA LYS A 286 2.86 22.78 -11.78
C LYS A 286 3.35 21.60 -10.94
N ILE A 287 2.40 20.82 -10.44
CA ILE A 287 2.64 19.59 -9.70
C ILE A 287 2.02 18.43 -10.47
N TYR A 288 2.79 17.37 -10.67
CA TYR A 288 2.30 16.06 -11.10
C TYR A 288 1.95 15.24 -9.87
N PHE A 289 0.84 14.50 -9.90
CA PHE A 289 0.45 13.69 -8.75
C PHE A 289 -0.26 12.40 -9.16
N ILE A 290 -0.21 11.40 -8.30
CA ILE A 290 -0.90 10.12 -8.46
C ILE A 290 -2.17 10.14 -7.63
N ALA A 291 -3.25 9.62 -8.20
CA ALA A 291 -4.47 9.39 -7.45
C ALA A 291 -5.27 8.21 -8.01
N ALA A 292 -6.07 7.60 -7.13
CA ALA A 292 -7.06 6.62 -7.54
C ALA A 292 -8.18 7.30 -8.35
N THR A 293 -8.58 6.66 -9.45
CA THR A 293 -9.73 7.07 -10.26
C THR A 293 -10.29 5.85 -10.99
N ASP A 294 -11.60 5.64 -10.90
CA ASP A 294 -12.34 4.65 -11.68
C ASP A 294 -11.69 3.24 -11.69
N GLY A 295 -11.35 2.75 -10.49
CA GLY A 295 -10.74 1.43 -10.29
C GLY A 295 -9.28 1.32 -10.78
N THR A 296 -8.56 2.43 -10.91
CA THR A 296 -7.15 2.48 -11.32
C THR A 296 -6.39 3.55 -10.54
N GLN A 297 -5.06 3.58 -10.59
CA GLN A 297 -4.24 4.72 -10.17
C GLN A 297 -3.65 5.43 -11.38
N GLN A 298 -3.87 6.73 -11.52
CA GLN A 298 -3.46 7.49 -12.70
C GLN A 298 -2.64 8.72 -12.34
N LEU A 299 -1.89 9.21 -13.34
CA LEU A 299 -1.18 10.47 -13.27
C LEU A 299 -2.13 11.62 -13.57
N PHE A 300 -2.03 12.66 -12.76
CA PHE A 300 -2.69 13.94 -12.90
C PHE A 300 -1.66 15.08 -12.87
N GLU A 301 -2.07 16.26 -13.33
CA GLU A 301 -1.35 17.51 -13.11
C GLU A 301 -2.27 18.57 -12.50
N VAL A 302 -1.70 19.50 -11.74
CA VAL A 302 -2.35 20.73 -11.28
C VAL A 302 -1.43 21.92 -11.44
N ASP A 303 -1.94 22.99 -12.05
CA ASP A 303 -1.19 24.24 -12.22
C ASP A 303 -0.93 24.92 -10.87
N TYR A 304 0.26 25.49 -10.71
CA TYR A 304 0.58 26.44 -9.65
C TYR A 304 0.76 27.85 -10.25
N PRO A 305 -0.29 28.70 -10.22
CA PRO A 305 -0.25 29.99 -10.90
C PRO A 305 0.43 31.10 -10.08
N GLY A 306 1.08 30.78 -8.96
CA GLY A 306 1.60 31.77 -8.01
C GLY A 306 0.47 32.48 -7.24
N LEU A 307 0.78 33.65 -6.67
CA LEU A 307 -0.18 34.50 -5.95
C LEU A 307 -1.10 35.26 -6.92
N THR A 308 -1.97 34.52 -7.63
CA THR A 308 -2.94 35.07 -8.57
C THR A 308 -4.36 34.61 -8.23
N LYS A 309 -5.37 35.22 -8.87
CA LYS A 309 -6.78 34.81 -8.71
C LYS A 309 -7.18 33.64 -9.61
N LYS A 310 -6.25 33.06 -10.38
CA LYS A 310 -6.54 31.92 -11.27
C LYS A 310 -6.80 30.69 -10.39
N MET A 311 -7.96 30.05 -10.55
CA MET A 311 -8.22 28.78 -9.88
C MET A 311 -7.29 27.70 -10.43
N PRO A 312 -6.65 26.90 -9.56
CA PRO A 312 -5.93 25.70 -9.98
C PRO A 312 -6.86 24.76 -10.75
N LEU A 313 -6.33 24.14 -11.81
CA LEU A 313 -7.06 23.19 -12.64
C LEU A 313 -6.38 21.83 -12.55
N VAL A 314 -7.09 20.83 -12.03
CA VAL A 314 -6.66 19.43 -12.05
C VAL A 314 -7.00 18.82 -13.40
N LYS A 315 -6.03 18.14 -14.01
CA LYS A 315 -6.19 17.41 -15.28
C LYS A 315 -5.58 16.02 -15.17
N GLN A 316 -6.32 15.01 -15.62
CA GLN A 316 -5.80 13.66 -15.77
C GLN A 316 -4.91 13.55 -17.02
N ILE A 317 -3.77 12.87 -16.89
CA ILE A 317 -2.74 12.74 -17.92
C ILE A 317 -2.72 11.33 -18.52
N THR A 318 -2.82 10.29 -17.70
CA THR A 318 -2.80 8.90 -18.15
C THR A 318 -4.18 8.25 -18.05
N TYR A 319 -4.47 7.34 -18.98
CA TYR A 319 -5.72 6.60 -19.07
C TYR A 319 -5.42 5.16 -19.47
N GLY A 320 -6.16 4.21 -18.88
CA GLY A 320 -6.08 2.80 -19.24
C GLY A 320 -6.29 1.89 -18.04
N ASN A 321 -6.27 0.58 -18.28
CA ASN A 321 -6.37 -0.44 -17.23
C ASN A 321 -4.97 -0.78 -16.71
N PHE A 322 -4.37 0.17 -16.02
CA PHE A 322 -3.10 0.03 -15.32
C PHE A 322 -2.99 1.06 -14.20
N ASP A 323 -2.08 0.81 -13.27
CA ASP A 323 -1.77 1.73 -12.20
C ASP A 323 -0.42 2.40 -12.45
N ILE A 324 -0.35 3.72 -12.26
CA ILE A 324 0.89 4.46 -12.05
C ILE A 324 1.19 4.44 -10.55
N ASN A 325 2.28 3.81 -10.13
CA ASN A 325 2.56 3.57 -8.71
C ASN A 325 3.52 4.59 -8.09
N SER A 326 4.45 5.15 -8.86
CA SER A 326 5.43 6.12 -8.36
C SER A 326 5.88 7.12 -9.43
N LEU A 327 6.20 8.33 -9.00
CA LEU A 327 6.85 9.38 -9.80
C LEU A 327 8.32 9.43 -9.39
N VAL A 328 9.21 8.98 -10.27
CA VAL A 328 10.65 8.85 -9.98
C VAL A 328 11.39 10.17 -10.19
N GLY A 329 10.94 10.99 -11.12
CA GLY A 329 11.52 12.30 -11.41
C GLY A 329 11.23 12.79 -12.83
N GLN A 330 11.84 13.93 -13.18
CA GLN A 330 11.69 14.55 -14.49
C GLN A 330 13.05 14.88 -15.13
N ALA A 331 13.25 14.43 -16.37
CA ALA A 331 14.37 14.83 -17.24
C ALA A 331 13.81 15.54 -18.46
N ASP A 332 14.12 16.84 -18.61
CA ASP A 332 13.56 17.70 -19.68
C ASP A 332 12.02 17.57 -19.80
N ASN A 333 11.53 17.10 -20.95
CA ASN A 333 10.11 16.88 -21.23
C ASN A 333 9.66 15.45 -20.92
N THR A 334 10.44 14.67 -20.17
CA THR A 334 10.17 13.27 -19.87
C THR A 334 10.00 13.06 -18.37
N LEU A 335 8.83 12.56 -17.96
CA LEU A 335 8.64 12.01 -16.62
C LEU A 335 9.08 10.55 -16.60
N VAL A 336 9.76 10.16 -15.53
CA VAL A 336 10.06 8.77 -15.22
C VAL A 336 9.10 8.34 -14.11
N LEU A 337 8.41 7.23 -14.33
CA LEU A 337 7.39 6.73 -13.43
C LEU A 337 7.39 5.19 -13.43
N THR A 338 6.61 4.59 -12.54
CA THR A 338 6.40 3.14 -12.57
C THR A 338 4.96 2.78 -12.90
N ARG A 339 4.78 1.66 -13.60
CA ARG A 339 3.47 1.14 -13.99
C ARG A 339 3.37 -0.35 -13.69
N THR A 340 2.19 -0.77 -13.24
CA THR A 340 1.80 -2.18 -13.08
C THR A 340 0.40 -2.38 -13.67
N ASP A 341 0.03 -3.62 -13.95
CA ASP A 341 -1.36 -4.01 -14.14
C ASP A 341 -1.59 -5.41 -13.54
N MET A 342 -2.83 -5.91 -13.56
CA MET A 342 -3.17 -7.19 -12.90
C MET A 342 -2.44 -8.41 -13.49
N ASN A 343 -1.79 -8.29 -14.65
CA ASN A 343 -0.98 -9.33 -15.27
C ASN A 343 0.54 -9.09 -15.18
N HIS A 344 0.95 -7.86 -14.86
CA HIS A 344 2.36 -7.47 -14.88
C HIS A 344 2.75 -6.71 -13.62
N ALA A 345 3.72 -7.25 -12.90
CA ALA A 345 4.43 -6.58 -11.81
C ALA A 345 5.04 -5.24 -12.26
N ASN A 346 5.38 -4.40 -11.28
CA ASN A 346 5.90 -3.06 -11.49
C ASN A 346 7.12 -3.03 -12.42
N GLU A 347 7.10 -2.17 -13.42
CA GLU A 347 8.23 -1.86 -14.31
C GLU A 347 8.36 -0.32 -14.44
N ILE A 348 9.52 0.16 -14.89
CA ILE A 348 9.78 1.59 -15.09
C ILE A 348 9.34 1.98 -16.51
N TYR A 349 8.67 3.13 -16.61
CA TYR A 349 8.24 3.72 -17.87
C TYR A 349 8.68 5.19 -17.93
N THR A 350 8.74 5.71 -19.14
CA THR A 350 8.89 7.14 -19.44
C THR A 350 7.60 7.67 -20.03
N LEU A 351 7.23 8.90 -19.68
CA LEU A 351 6.13 9.64 -20.28
C LEU A 351 6.64 10.93 -20.92
N ASP A 352 6.41 11.12 -22.21
CA ASP A 352 6.63 12.41 -22.88
C ASP A 352 5.50 13.38 -22.51
N ILE A 353 5.84 14.46 -21.81
CA ILE A 353 4.90 15.47 -21.28
C ILE A 353 4.17 16.22 -22.41
N LYS A 354 4.76 16.33 -23.61
CA LYS A 354 4.18 17.12 -24.70
C LYS A 354 2.98 16.43 -25.35
N ASN A 355 3.01 15.11 -25.43
CA ASN A 355 2.01 14.31 -26.15
C ASN A 355 1.39 13.20 -25.28
N ASN A 356 1.80 13.09 -24.02
CA ASN A 356 1.38 12.07 -23.05
C ASN A 356 1.65 10.64 -23.51
N LEU A 357 2.70 10.41 -24.32
CA LEU A 357 3.07 9.08 -24.78
C LEU A 357 3.86 8.33 -23.70
N LEU A 358 3.29 7.22 -23.24
CA LEU A 358 3.93 6.32 -22.28
C LEU A 358 4.74 5.24 -23.02
N LYS A 359 5.99 5.01 -22.59
CA LYS A 359 6.90 4.02 -23.16
C LYS A 359 7.56 3.21 -22.06
N GLN A 360 7.52 1.89 -22.17
CA GLN A 360 8.20 0.98 -21.24
C GLN A 360 9.72 1.16 -21.34
N LEU A 361 10.37 1.29 -20.19
CA LEU A 361 11.82 1.47 -20.09
C LEU A 361 12.52 0.18 -19.66
N THR A 362 11.97 -0.52 -18.66
CA THR A 362 12.51 -1.80 -18.20
C THR A 362 11.60 -2.96 -18.60
N SER A 363 12.21 -4.12 -18.86
CA SER A 363 11.56 -5.34 -19.33
C SER A 363 12.03 -6.55 -18.50
N VAL A 364 12.16 -6.37 -17.18
CA VAL A 364 12.82 -7.35 -16.28
C VAL A 364 12.11 -8.70 -16.34
N ASN A 365 10.78 -8.69 -16.46
CA ASN A 365 9.96 -9.88 -16.40
C ASN A 365 9.37 -10.34 -17.74
N ASP A 366 9.62 -9.62 -18.86
CA ASP A 366 9.01 -9.90 -20.16
C ASP A 366 9.25 -11.33 -20.64
N ALA A 367 10.47 -11.86 -20.46
CA ALA A 367 10.79 -13.23 -20.83
C ALA A 367 9.94 -14.26 -20.06
N ALA A 368 9.63 -13.99 -18.79
CA ALA A 368 8.75 -14.85 -18.00
C ALA A 368 7.30 -14.73 -18.49
N TYR A 369 6.80 -13.51 -18.69
CA TYR A 369 5.42 -13.28 -19.14
C TYR A 369 5.15 -13.82 -20.55
N ASN A 370 6.13 -13.79 -21.46
CA ASN A 370 6.02 -14.38 -22.80
C ASN A 370 5.81 -15.91 -22.79
N THR A 371 6.07 -16.56 -21.66
CA THR A 371 5.83 -18.00 -21.48
C THR A 371 4.56 -18.32 -20.69
N VAL A 372 3.85 -17.29 -20.21
CA VAL A 372 2.68 -17.43 -19.34
C VAL A 372 1.45 -16.86 -20.03
N LYS A 373 0.32 -17.58 -19.95
CA LYS A 373 -0.96 -17.06 -20.44
C LYS A 373 -1.48 -15.98 -19.50
N LEU A 374 -1.89 -14.86 -20.07
CA LEU A 374 -2.42 -13.73 -19.31
C LEU A 374 -3.93 -13.86 -19.10
N SER A 375 -4.40 -13.32 -17.97
CA SER A 375 -5.82 -13.25 -17.64
C SER A 375 -6.50 -12.10 -18.37
N ARG A 376 -7.77 -12.29 -18.75
CA ARG A 376 -8.62 -11.18 -19.22
C ARG A 376 -9.18 -10.44 -18.01
N THR A 377 -9.04 -9.13 -17.96
CA THR A 377 -9.64 -8.27 -16.95
C THR A 377 -10.70 -7.36 -17.58
N GLU A 378 -11.81 -7.14 -16.86
CA GLU A 378 -12.96 -6.36 -17.35
C GLU A 378 -13.51 -5.46 -16.23
N LYS A 379 -13.81 -4.20 -16.56
CA LYS A 379 -14.60 -3.32 -15.70
C LYS A 379 -16.08 -3.55 -15.95
N ARG A 380 -16.85 -3.78 -14.89
CA ARG A 380 -18.32 -3.83 -14.94
C ARG A 380 -18.92 -2.88 -13.92
N TYR A 381 -19.96 -2.15 -14.29
CA TYR A 381 -20.72 -1.34 -13.33
C TYR A 381 -21.99 -2.06 -12.92
N MET A 382 -22.14 -2.27 -11.61
CA MET A 382 -23.30 -2.92 -11.02
C MET A 382 -24.10 -1.90 -10.21
N THR A 383 -25.43 -1.98 -10.29
CA THR A 383 -26.31 -1.10 -9.51
C THR A 383 -26.44 -1.64 -8.10
N THR A 384 -26.06 -0.85 -7.10
CA THR A 384 -26.12 -1.22 -5.68
C THR A 384 -27.54 -1.12 -5.12
N THR A 385 -27.76 -1.64 -3.92
CA THR A 385 -29.10 -1.68 -3.29
C THR A 385 -29.73 -0.31 -3.02
N ASP A 386 -28.94 0.76 -3.00
CA ASP A 386 -29.37 2.16 -2.88
C ASP A 386 -29.37 2.93 -4.23
N GLY A 387 -29.15 2.23 -5.35
CA GLY A 387 -29.25 2.78 -6.70
C GLY A 387 -27.96 3.40 -7.29
N LYS A 388 -26.83 3.40 -6.57
CA LYS A 388 -25.55 3.88 -7.11
C LYS A 388 -24.90 2.89 -8.08
N LYS A 389 -23.91 3.36 -8.85
CA LYS A 389 -23.10 2.53 -9.76
C LYS A 389 -21.77 2.19 -9.09
N MET A 390 -21.58 0.91 -8.77
CA MET A 390 -20.33 0.38 -8.25
C MET A 390 -19.51 -0.26 -9.36
N LEU A 391 -18.26 0.14 -9.49
CA LEU A 391 -17.30 -0.54 -10.36
C LEU A 391 -16.91 -1.89 -9.74
N VAL A 392 -16.85 -2.92 -10.57
CA VAL A 392 -16.39 -4.26 -10.22
C VAL A 392 -15.37 -4.70 -11.25
N TRP A 393 -14.17 -5.03 -10.79
CA TRP A 393 -13.20 -5.72 -11.62
C TRP A 393 -13.55 -7.20 -11.67
N VAL A 394 -13.65 -7.73 -12.88
CA VAL A 394 -13.82 -9.16 -13.11
C VAL A 394 -12.57 -9.68 -13.81
N ILE A 395 -11.94 -10.68 -13.21
CA ILE A 395 -10.74 -11.32 -13.74
C ILE A 395 -11.11 -12.75 -14.13
N TYR A 396 -10.92 -13.06 -15.40
CA TYR A 396 -11.24 -14.36 -15.97
C TYR A 396 -9.98 -15.24 -16.10
N PRO A 397 -10.13 -16.56 -16.00
CA PRO A 397 -9.06 -17.51 -16.33
C PRO A 397 -8.46 -17.26 -17.72
N PRO A 398 -7.17 -17.55 -17.91
CA PRO A 398 -6.60 -17.63 -19.25
C PRO A 398 -7.38 -18.62 -20.12
N ASP A 399 -7.51 -18.33 -21.41
CA ASP A 399 -8.33 -19.08 -22.37
C ASP A 399 -9.81 -19.25 -21.94
N PHE A 400 -10.36 -18.24 -21.29
CA PHE A 400 -11.76 -18.22 -20.85
C PHE A 400 -12.73 -18.61 -21.97
N ASP A 401 -13.50 -19.66 -21.71
CA ASP A 401 -14.59 -20.15 -22.56
C ASP A 401 -15.94 -19.88 -21.87
N PRO A 402 -16.82 -19.03 -22.43
CA PRO A 402 -18.12 -18.71 -21.86
C PRO A 402 -19.11 -19.88 -21.82
N ASN A 403 -18.79 -21.03 -22.45
CA ASN A 403 -19.62 -22.23 -22.41
C ASN A 403 -19.27 -23.18 -21.24
N LYS A 404 -18.19 -22.89 -20.50
CA LYS A 404 -17.80 -23.66 -19.31
C LYS A 404 -18.32 -23.02 -18.03
N LYS A 405 -18.40 -23.82 -16.96
CA LYS A 405 -18.77 -23.38 -15.61
C LYS A 405 -17.53 -23.23 -14.72
N TYR A 406 -17.31 -22.03 -14.18
CA TYR A 406 -16.17 -21.72 -13.34
C TYR A 406 -16.59 -21.52 -11.88
N PRO A 407 -15.76 -21.99 -10.93
CA PRO A 407 -15.84 -21.53 -9.56
C PRO A 407 -15.48 -20.04 -9.51
N THR A 408 -16.16 -19.29 -8.64
CA THR A 408 -16.03 -17.83 -8.60
C THR A 408 -15.74 -17.36 -7.18
N LEU A 409 -14.76 -16.47 -7.04
CA LEU A 409 -14.32 -15.92 -5.76
C LEU A 409 -14.74 -14.46 -5.67
N LEU A 410 -15.51 -14.12 -4.63
CA LEU A 410 -15.63 -12.74 -4.18
C LEU A 410 -14.35 -12.36 -3.45
N TYR A 411 -13.65 -11.34 -3.95
CA TYR A 411 -12.48 -10.77 -3.29
C TYR A 411 -12.88 -9.55 -2.45
N CYS A 412 -12.79 -9.69 -1.14
CA CYS A 412 -12.94 -8.61 -0.18
C CYS A 412 -11.55 -8.00 0.10
N GLN A 413 -11.29 -6.81 -0.45
CA GLN A 413 -10.03 -6.12 -0.19
C GLN A 413 -9.97 -5.54 1.23
N GLY A 414 -8.76 -5.53 1.79
CA GLY A 414 -8.41 -4.82 3.02
C GLY A 414 -8.55 -3.30 2.93
N GLY A 415 -8.12 -2.62 3.98
CA GLY A 415 -8.32 -1.19 4.19
C GLY A 415 -8.99 -0.96 5.55
N PRO A 416 -10.17 -0.30 5.62
CA PRO A 416 -11.18 -0.29 4.55
C PRO A 416 -10.94 0.75 3.45
N GLN A 417 -10.28 1.86 3.74
CA GLN A 417 -10.18 3.01 2.83
C GLN A 417 -8.99 2.99 1.89
N SER A 418 -8.62 1.78 1.43
CA SER A 418 -7.65 1.55 0.38
C SER A 418 -8.35 1.35 -0.97
N ALA A 419 -7.79 1.90 -2.05
CA ALA A 419 -8.37 1.78 -3.39
C ALA A 419 -8.21 0.36 -3.96
N LEU A 420 -9.26 -0.20 -4.57
CA LEU A 420 -9.19 -1.45 -5.32
C LEU A 420 -8.91 -1.17 -6.80
N THR A 421 -7.67 -1.39 -7.21
CA THR A 421 -7.12 -0.92 -8.48
C THR A 421 -6.50 -2.06 -9.31
N GLN A 422 -5.65 -1.75 -10.29
CA GLN A 422 -4.93 -2.72 -11.11
C GLN A 422 -3.66 -3.26 -10.45
N PHE A 423 -3.60 -3.26 -9.12
CA PHE A 423 -2.40 -3.63 -8.36
C PHE A 423 -1.92 -5.06 -8.68
N TYR A 424 -0.62 -5.28 -8.51
CA TYR A 424 0.00 -6.60 -8.63
C TYR A 424 0.61 -7.02 -7.28
N SER A 425 0.05 -8.07 -6.68
CA SER A 425 0.53 -8.63 -5.41
C SER A 425 1.27 -9.94 -5.63
N PHE A 426 2.29 -10.24 -4.82
CA PHE A 426 2.94 -11.56 -4.78
C PHE A 426 2.23 -12.54 -3.82
N ARG A 427 1.13 -12.11 -3.20
CA ARG A 427 0.28 -12.91 -2.31
C ARG A 427 -1.15 -12.97 -2.85
N TRP A 428 -1.85 -11.84 -2.84
CA TRP A 428 -3.22 -11.72 -3.34
C TRP A 428 -3.23 -11.46 -4.85
N ASN A 429 -2.62 -12.37 -5.62
CA ASN A 429 -2.41 -12.19 -7.06
C ASN A 429 -3.61 -12.68 -7.87
N PHE A 430 -4.35 -11.77 -8.53
CA PHE A 430 -5.52 -12.14 -9.31
C PHE A 430 -5.20 -13.01 -10.53
N GLN A 431 -4.07 -12.78 -11.21
CA GLN A 431 -3.65 -13.61 -12.34
C GLN A 431 -3.39 -15.06 -11.90
N LEU A 432 -2.72 -15.28 -10.76
CA LEU A 432 -2.47 -16.61 -10.22
C LEU A 432 -3.78 -17.31 -9.83
N MET A 433 -4.72 -16.60 -9.19
CA MET A 433 -6.04 -17.15 -8.89
C MET A 433 -6.77 -17.54 -10.18
N ALA A 434 -6.78 -16.68 -11.19
CA ALA A 434 -7.42 -16.94 -12.47
C ALA A 434 -6.75 -18.08 -13.25
N ALA A 435 -5.43 -18.16 -13.21
CA ALA A 435 -4.64 -19.24 -13.79
C ALA A 435 -4.94 -20.62 -13.16
N ASN A 436 -5.44 -20.64 -11.92
CA ASN A 436 -5.95 -21.83 -11.24
C ASN A 436 -7.44 -22.10 -11.49
N GLY A 437 -8.06 -21.40 -12.46
CA GLY A 437 -9.39 -21.69 -12.97
C GLY A 437 -10.54 -20.97 -12.27
N TYR A 438 -10.25 -19.99 -11.41
CA TYR A 438 -11.27 -19.20 -10.72
C TYR A 438 -11.61 -17.92 -11.48
N ILE A 439 -12.88 -17.51 -11.48
CA ILE A 439 -13.25 -16.12 -11.79
C ILE A 439 -13.14 -15.31 -10.51
N ILE A 440 -12.54 -14.13 -10.57
CA ILE A 440 -12.42 -13.23 -9.42
C ILE A 440 -13.36 -12.04 -9.63
N VAL A 441 -14.18 -11.76 -8.63
CA VAL A 441 -15.10 -10.63 -8.55
C VAL A 441 -14.60 -9.69 -7.47
N ALA A 442 -14.05 -8.55 -7.88
CA ALA A 442 -13.38 -7.60 -7.01
C ALA A 442 -14.11 -6.25 -7.04
N PRO A 443 -15.12 -6.04 -6.17
CA PRO A 443 -15.94 -4.83 -6.17
C PRO A 443 -15.25 -3.65 -5.48
N ASN A 444 -15.30 -2.48 -6.12
CA ASN A 444 -14.97 -1.20 -5.51
C ASN A 444 -16.11 -0.74 -4.60
N ARG A 445 -16.36 -1.45 -3.49
CA ARG A 445 -17.45 -1.13 -2.54
C ARG A 445 -17.26 0.25 -1.89
N ARG A 446 -18.28 0.73 -1.16
CA ARG A 446 -18.17 1.99 -0.39
C ARG A 446 -16.98 2.00 0.53
N GLY A 447 -16.41 3.17 0.72
CA GLY A 447 -15.17 3.33 1.45
C GLY A 447 -13.93 3.01 0.64
N MET A 448 -13.95 3.02 -0.69
CA MET A 448 -12.74 2.88 -1.50
C MET A 448 -12.49 4.17 -2.29
N PRO A 449 -11.28 4.76 -2.24
CA PRO A 449 -10.94 5.93 -3.04
C PRO A 449 -11.06 5.67 -4.56
N GLY A 450 -11.25 6.77 -5.31
CA GLY A 450 -11.35 6.75 -6.77
C GLY A 450 -12.77 6.91 -7.33
N HIS A 451 -13.77 7.03 -6.45
CA HIS A 451 -15.20 7.21 -6.79
C HIS A 451 -15.84 8.44 -6.11
N GLY A 452 -15.01 9.41 -5.70
CA GLY A 452 -15.42 10.63 -4.99
C GLY A 452 -15.21 10.55 -3.47
N VAL A 453 -15.02 11.70 -2.81
CA VAL A 453 -14.74 11.80 -1.37
C VAL A 453 -15.90 11.25 -0.54
N GLN A 454 -17.14 11.50 -0.97
CA GLN A 454 -18.32 10.97 -0.29
C GLN A 454 -18.37 9.44 -0.34
N TRP A 455 -18.05 8.81 -1.47
CA TRP A 455 -18.01 7.36 -1.58
C TRP A 455 -17.02 6.75 -0.57
N ASN A 456 -15.88 7.42 -0.35
CA ASN A 456 -14.87 6.99 0.61
C ASN A 456 -15.30 7.16 2.08
N ALA A 457 -16.07 8.20 2.40
CA ALA A 457 -16.54 8.46 3.77
C ALA A 457 -17.72 7.57 4.19
N GLU A 458 -18.49 7.03 3.23
CA GLU A 458 -19.73 6.29 3.50
C GLU A 458 -19.56 4.96 4.26
N ILE A 459 -18.33 4.45 4.40
CA ILE A 459 -18.08 3.20 5.14
C ILE A 459 -18.02 3.41 6.65
N SER A 460 -17.54 4.57 7.10
CA SER A 460 -17.34 4.85 8.52
C SER A 460 -18.68 4.74 9.24
N LYS A 461 -18.71 4.01 10.35
CA LYS A 461 -19.88 3.70 11.18
C LYS A 461 -20.93 2.78 10.53
N ASP A 462 -20.65 2.21 9.36
CA ASP A 462 -21.58 1.30 8.65
C ASP A 462 -20.92 0.02 8.12
N TYR A 463 -19.90 -0.49 8.82
CA TYR A 463 -19.12 -1.66 8.38
C TYR A 463 -19.93 -2.92 8.08
N GLY A 464 -21.02 -3.19 8.79
CA GLY A 464 -21.90 -4.33 8.49
C GLY A 464 -23.10 -4.00 7.60
N GLY A 465 -23.22 -2.74 7.16
CA GLY A 465 -24.35 -2.22 6.42
C GLY A 465 -24.15 -2.25 4.91
N GLN A 466 -24.12 -1.07 4.27
CA GLN A 466 -24.14 -0.96 2.82
C GLN A 466 -22.90 -1.56 2.15
N VAL A 467 -21.72 -1.49 2.77
CA VAL A 467 -20.50 -2.16 2.26
C VAL A 467 -20.68 -3.69 2.13
N MET A 468 -21.39 -4.34 3.05
CA MET A 468 -21.66 -5.78 2.95
C MET A 468 -22.69 -6.09 1.87
N LYS A 469 -23.68 -5.20 1.70
CA LYS A 469 -24.66 -5.30 0.61
C LYS A 469 -23.99 -5.13 -0.75
N ASP A 470 -22.97 -4.27 -0.86
CA ASP A 470 -22.19 -4.10 -2.09
C ASP A 470 -21.48 -5.37 -2.50
N TYR A 471 -20.80 -6.03 -1.56
CA TYR A 471 -20.19 -7.33 -1.79
C TYR A 471 -21.21 -8.37 -2.27
N LEU A 472 -22.38 -8.43 -1.62
CA LEU A 472 -23.45 -9.35 -2.00
C LEU A 472 -24.06 -9.02 -3.37
N THR A 473 -24.27 -7.73 -3.69
CA THR A 473 -24.70 -7.30 -5.03
C THR A 473 -23.70 -7.74 -6.09
N ALA A 474 -22.40 -7.54 -5.85
CA ALA A 474 -21.38 -7.88 -6.85
C ALA A 474 -21.40 -9.37 -7.21
N ILE A 475 -21.45 -10.24 -6.19
CA ILE A 475 -21.46 -11.68 -6.44
C ILE A 475 -22.82 -12.15 -7.00
N ASP A 476 -23.94 -11.58 -6.55
CA ASP A 476 -25.27 -11.95 -7.03
C ASP A 476 -25.49 -11.56 -8.50
N GLU A 477 -24.98 -10.40 -8.93
CA GLU A 477 -24.99 -9.99 -10.33
C GLU A 477 -24.11 -10.92 -11.18
N MET A 478 -22.90 -11.23 -10.74
CA MET A 478 -22.03 -12.17 -11.46
C MET A 478 -22.58 -13.58 -11.52
N ALA A 479 -23.28 -14.04 -10.47
CA ALA A 479 -23.91 -15.34 -10.45
C ALA A 479 -24.98 -15.53 -11.54
N LYS A 480 -25.51 -14.45 -12.14
CA LYS A 480 -26.48 -14.55 -13.25
C LYS A 480 -25.85 -15.05 -14.55
N GLU A 481 -24.54 -14.91 -14.70
CA GLU A 481 -23.83 -15.31 -15.91
C GLU A 481 -23.88 -16.82 -16.14
N SER A 482 -24.05 -17.23 -17.40
CA SER A 482 -24.16 -18.65 -17.78
C SER A 482 -22.88 -19.44 -17.50
N PHE A 483 -21.74 -18.79 -17.38
CA PHE A 483 -20.45 -19.41 -17.11
C PHE A 483 -20.09 -19.44 -15.61
N VAL A 484 -20.87 -18.81 -14.73
CA VAL A 484 -20.64 -18.89 -13.28
C VAL A 484 -21.33 -20.12 -12.71
N ASP A 485 -20.60 -20.88 -11.90
CA ASP A 485 -21.14 -21.99 -11.13
C ASP A 485 -21.63 -21.51 -9.76
N LYS A 486 -22.95 -21.41 -9.61
CA LYS A 486 -23.59 -20.92 -8.38
C LYS A 486 -23.36 -21.85 -7.18
N GLU A 487 -23.07 -23.12 -7.43
CA GLU A 487 -22.74 -24.06 -6.36
C GLU A 487 -21.26 -24.02 -5.98
N ARG A 488 -20.45 -23.17 -6.62
CA ARG A 488 -19.03 -22.99 -6.34
C ARG A 488 -18.63 -21.52 -6.22
N LEU A 489 -19.30 -20.81 -5.31
CA LEU A 489 -18.94 -19.44 -4.91
C LEU A 489 -18.09 -19.45 -3.62
N GLY A 490 -16.92 -18.82 -3.65
CA GLY A 490 -16.06 -18.62 -2.47
C GLY A 490 -15.97 -17.14 -2.08
N CYS A 491 -15.66 -16.86 -0.81
CA CYS A 491 -15.43 -15.50 -0.30
C CYS A 491 -14.05 -15.44 0.36
N ILE A 492 -13.19 -14.52 -0.09
CA ILE A 492 -11.80 -14.43 0.36
C ILE A 492 -11.43 -12.98 0.72
N GLY A 493 -10.59 -12.77 1.73
CA GLY A 493 -10.10 -11.43 2.04
C GLY A 493 -9.06 -11.36 3.16
N ALA A 494 -8.36 -10.22 3.24
CA ALA A 494 -7.38 -9.92 4.29
C ALA A 494 -7.72 -8.63 5.04
N SER A 495 -7.30 -8.49 6.30
CA SER A 495 -7.50 -7.27 7.09
C SER A 495 -9.00 -6.93 7.22
N PHE A 496 -9.43 -5.71 6.85
CA PHE A 496 -10.86 -5.41 6.71
C PHE A 496 -11.62 -6.37 5.77
N GLY A 497 -10.94 -6.92 4.76
CA GLY A 497 -11.47 -7.99 3.92
C GLY A 497 -11.62 -9.33 4.66
N GLY A 498 -10.75 -9.62 5.62
CA GLY A 498 -10.87 -10.75 6.53
C GLY A 498 -12.03 -10.56 7.52
N TYR A 499 -12.21 -9.34 8.04
CA TYR A 499 -13.43 -8.94 8.77
C TYR A 499 -14.69 -9.18 7.92
N SER A 500 -14.65 -8.75 6.66
CA SER A 500 -15.76 -8.94 5.73
C SER A 500 -16.05 -10.43 5.50
N ALA A 501 -15.02 -11.27 5.36
CA ALA A 501 -15.20 -12.72 5.24
C ALA A 501 -15.85 -13.33 6.49
N PHE A 502 -15.40 -12.96 7.70
CA PHE A 502 -16.03 -13.42 8.95
C PHE A 502 -17.48 -12.94 9.11
N TYR A 503 -17.76 -11.70 8.75
CA TYR A 503 -19.11 -11.15 8.84
C TYR A 503 -20.05 -11.78 7.80
N LEU A 504 -19.61 -11.88 6.55
CA LEU A 504 -20.37 -12.51 5.46
C LEU A 504 -20.65 -13.98 5.74
N ALA A 505 -19.75 -14.71 6.42
CA ALA A 505 -20.03 -16.08 6.87
C ALA A 505 -21.29 -16.18 7.76
N GLY A 506 -21.69 -15.10 8.43
CA GLY A 506 -22.93 -15.03 9.22
C GLY A 506 -24.17 -14.54 8.48
N ILE A 507 -24.03 -13.94 7.28
CA ILE A 507 -25.14 -13.25 6.57
C ILE A 507 -25.27 -13.62 5.09
N HIS A 508 -24.44 -14.50 4.56
CA HIS A 508 -24.38 -14.82 3.12
C HIS A 508 -25.59 -15.57 2.57
N ASN A 509 -26.48 -16.12 3.41
CA ASN A 509 -27.66 -16.88 3.00
C ASN A 509 -27.35 -17.99 2.00
N LYS A 510 -26.43 -18.91 2.34
CA LYS A 510 -26.04 -20.09 1.53
C LYS A 510 -25.37 -19.80 0.17
N ARG A 511 -25.05 -18.53 -0.14
CA ARG A 511 -24.33 -18.14 -1.37
C ARG A 511 -22.97 -18.81 -1.46
N PHE A 512 -22.10 -18.49 -0.51
CA PHE A 512 -20.73 -19.02 -0.47
C PHE A 512 -20.67 -20.43 0.10
N LYS A 513 -19.79 -21.25 -0.48
CA LYS A 513 -19.48 -22.62 -0.04
C LYS A 513 -18.17 -22.72 0.71
N THR A 514 -17.33 -21.68 0.67
CA THR A 514 -16.13 -21.62 1.48
C THR A 514 -15.69 -20.18 1.73
N PHE A 515 -14.99 -19.98 2.84
CA PHE A 515 -14.41 -18.72 3.24
C PHE A 515 -12.89 -18.85 3.45
N ILE A 516 -12.15 -17.78 3.13
CA ILE A 516 -10.75 -17.59 3.52
C ILE A 516 -10.62 -16.20 4.14
N ALA A 517 -10.27 -16.14 5.42
CA ALA A 517 -10.01 -14.91 6.15
C ALA A 517 -8.53 -14.86 6.59
N HIS A 518 -7.85 -13.76 6.30
CA HIS A 518 -6.44 -13.56 6.65
C HIS A 518 -6.29 -12.30 7.50
N ASP A 519 -5.69 -12.41 8.69
CA ASP A 519 -5.45 -11.28 9.60
C ASP A 519 -6.71 -10.40 9.74
N GLY A 520 -7.86 -11.05 9.90
CA GLY A 520 -9.18 -10.42 9.87
C GLY A 520 -9.68 -10.06 11.27
N ILE A 521 -10.40 -8.96 11.40
CA ILE A 521 -11.04 -8.57 12.66
C ILE A 521 -12.28 -9.45 12.89
N PHE A 522 -12.33 -10.15 14.02
CA PHE A 522 -13.41 -11.07 14.39
C PHE A 522 -14.29 -10.55 15.55
N ASP A 523 -13.68 -9.89 16.53
CA ASP A 523 -14.35 -9.22 17.65
C ASP A 523 -13.86 -7.78 17.81
N TRP A 524 -14.74 -6.82 17.54
CA TRP A 524 -14.46 -5.40 17.70
C TRP A 524 -14.17 -4.99 19.15
N ARG A 525 -14.73 -5.67 20.16
CA ARG A 525 -14.42 -5.35 21.57
C ARG A 525 -12.98 -5.70 21.89
N ALA A 526 -12.56 -6.91 21.52
CA ALA A 526 -11.17 -7.32 21.64
C ALA A 526 -10.24 -6.41 20.82
N MET A 527 -10.64 -6.02 19.61
CA MET A 527 -9.86 -5.13 18.75
C MET A 527 -9.65 -3.76 19.41
N TYR A 528 -10.73 -3.13 19.91
CA TYR A 528 -10.65 -1.83 20.57
C TYR A 528 -9.70 -1.83 21.78
N GLY A 529 -9.67 -2.93 22.55
CA GLY A 529 -8.79 -3.07 23.70
C GLY A 529 -7.34 -3.42 23.37
N THR A 530 -7.01 -3.73 22.11
CA THR A 530 -5.69 -4.26 21.75
C THR A 530 -5.02 -3.57 20.56
N THR A 531 -5.74 -2.78 19.78
CA THR A 531 -5.17 -1.96 18.70
C THR A 531 -4.42 -0.75 19.26
N GLU A 532 -3.38 -0.33 18.57
CA GLU A 532 -2.57 0.84 18.88
C GLU A 532 -3.07 2.11 18.18
N GLU A 533 -3.69 1.95 17.00
CA GLU A 533 -4.28 3.04 16.20
C GLU A 533 -5.70 3.34 16.68
N MET A 534 -5.83 3.96 17.85
CA MET A 534 -7.14 4.28 18.44
C MET A 534 -7.93 5.31 17.65
N PHE A 535 -7.24 6.22 16.93
CA PHE A 535 -7.88 7.17 16.00
C PHE A 535 -8.80 6.44 15.01
N PHE A 536 -8.32 5.33 14.45
CA PHE A 536 -9.02 4.54 13.45
C PHE A 536 -10.34 3.98 14.00
N VAL A 537 -10.28 3.21 15.10
CA VAL A 537 -11.49 2.60 15.68
C VAL A 537 -12.45 3.64 16.26
N ASN A 538 -11.95 4.77 16.77
CA ASN A 538 -12.81 5.86 17.26
C ASN A 538 -13.58 6.51 16.10
N HIS A 539 -12.92 6.77 14.97
CA HIS A 539 -13.57 7.37 13.82
C HIS A 539 -14.56 6.39 13.16
N ASP A 540 -14.10 5.19 12.83
CA ASP A 540 -14.83 4.25 12.00
C ASP A 540 -15.89 3.44 12.76
N LEU A 541 -15.73 3.20 14.05
CA LEU A 541 -16.78 2.52 14.84
C LEU A 541 -17.70 3.52 15.54
N GLY A 542 -17.30 4.80 15.61
CA GLY A 542 -18.04 5.88 16.28
C GLY A 542 -17.65 6.12 17.73
N GLY A 543 -16.72 5.34 18.29
CA GLY A 543 -16.22 5.50 19.66
C GLY A 543 -15.90 4.18 20.34
N ALA A 544 -15.80 4.22 21.66
CA ALA A 544 -15.47 3.06 22.49
C ALA A 544 -16.68 2.14 22.71
N TYR A 545 -16.43 0.84 22.92
CA TYR A 545 -17.52 -0.12 23.12
C TYR A 545 -18.31 0.10 24.42
N TRP A 546 -17.76 0.85 25.37
CA TRP A 546 -18.44 1.25 26.61
C TRP A 546 -19.24 2.57 26.47
N ASP A 547 -19.15 3.24 25.32
CA ASP A 547 -19.94 4.45 25.07
C ASP A 547 -21.38 4.09 24.73
N ASN A 548 -22.35 4.83 25.26
CA ASN A 548 -23.77 4.55 25.06
C ASN A 548 -24.35 5.13 23.75
N ASP A 549 -23.52 5.66 22.85
CA ASP A 549 -23.98 6.19 21.56
C ASP A 549 -24.60 5.07 20.71
N PRO A 550 -25.81 5.25 20.14
CA PRO A 550 -26.47 4.20 19.35
C PRO A 550 -25.68 3.74 18.12
N THR A 551 -24.95 4.65 17.47
CA THR A 551 -24.13 4.32 16.29
C THR A 551 -22.96 3.44 16.70
N THR A 552 -22.28 3.82 17.78
CA THR A 552 -21.20 3.05 18.38
C THR A 552 -21.68 1.67 18.82
N GLN A 553 -22.80 1.60 19.54
CA GLN A 553 -23.38 0.32 19.97
C GLN A 553 -23.79 -0.56 18.78
N LYS A 554 -24.22 0.01 17.65
CA LYS A 554 -24.49 -0.76 16.43
C LYS A 554 -23.23 -1.46 15.91
N SER A 555 -22.09 -0.76 15.87
CA SER A 555 -20.79 -1.32 15.46
C SER A 555 -20.40 -2.55 16.28
N TYR A 556 -20.53 -2.47 17.61
CA TYR A 556 -20.11 -3.57 18.51
C TYR A 556 -21.15 -4.68 18.70
N ASN A 557 -22.43 -4.44 18.44
CA ASN A 557 -23.51 -5.40 18.67
C ASN A 557 -24.04 -6.05 17.38
N GLU A 558 -24.24 -5.27 16.31
CA GLU A 558 -24.81 -5.74 15.06
C GLU A 558 -23.74 -6.05 14.02
N PHE A 559 -22.70 -5.21 13.92
CA PHE A 559 -21.63 -5.31 12.92
C PHE A 559 -20.41 -6.10 13.40
N ASN A 560 -20.53 -6.80 14.52
CA ASN A 560 -19.45 -7.58 15.12
C ASN A 560 -19.55 -9.07 14.74
N PRO A 561 -18.59 -9.66 13.99
CA PRO A 561 -18.69 -11.02 13.45
C PRO A 561 -18.89 -12.11 14.51
N VAL A 562 -18.26 -11.97 15.68
CA VAL A 562 -18.42 -12.90 16.80
C VAL A 562 -19.88 -13.12 17.21
N ASN A 563 -20.76 -12.14 17.01
CA ASN A 563 -22.18 -12.24 17.34
C ASN A 563 -22.99 -13.08 16.33
N HIS A 564 -22.39 -13.46 15.20
CA HIS A 564 -23.06 -14.20 14.12
C HIS A 564 -22.54 -15.62 13.93
N VAL A 565 -21.61 -16.10 14.76
CA VAL A 565 -20.97 -17.43 14.61
C VAL A 565 -21.95 -18.59 14.54
N LYS A 566 -23.09 -18.51 15.24
CA LYS A 566 -24.15 -19.54 15.18
C LYS A 566 -24.80 -19.69 13.80
N LYS A 567 -24.62 -18.71 12.92
CA LYS A 567 -25.13 -18.71 11.54
C LYS A 567 -24.08 -19.19 10.53
N TRP A 568 -22.83 -19.38 10.94
CA TRP A 568 -21.80 -19.91 10.06
C TRP A 568 -22.14 -21.34 9.66
N ASP A 569 -22.10 -21.62 8.36
CA ASP A 569 -22.55 -22.90 7.82
C ASP A 569 -21.68 -23.48 6.69
N ALA A 570 -20.56 -22.82 6.38
CA ALA A 570 -19.63 -23.19 5.33
C ALA A 570 -18.19 -23.32 5.87
N PRO A 571 -17.36 -24.18 5.26
CA PRO A 571 -15.96 -24.30 5.62
C PRO A 571 -15.20 -22.97 5.61
N ILE A 572 -14.34 -22.74 6.61
CA ILE A 572 -13.49 -21.54 6.69
C ILE A 572 -12.00 -21.83 6.95
N LEU A 573 -11.12 -21.29 6.10
CA LEU A 573 -9.68 -21.19 6.35
C LEU A 573 -9.38 -19.85 7.01
N ILE A 574 -8.63 -19.90 8.11
CA ILE A 574 -8.19 -18.73 8.85
C ILE A 574 -6.67 -18.68 8.79
N ILE A 575 -6.13 -17.54 8.36
CA ILE A 575 -4.70 -17.29 8.24
C ILE A 575 -4.35 -16.18 9.22
N GLN A 576 -3.31 -16.36 10.04
CA GLN A 576 -2.94 -15.38 11.06
C GLN A 576 -1.41 -15.24 11.22
N GLY A 577 -0.90 -14.01 11.17
CA GLY A 577 0.45 -13.64 11.58
C GLY A 577 0.61 -13.55 13.09
N GLY A 578 1.69 -14.10 13.65
CA GLY A 578 1.97 -14.12 15.09
C GLY A 578 2.56 -12.83 15.64
N LYS A 579 3.11 -11.98 14.78
CA LYS A 579 3.58 -10.63 15.09
C LYS A 579 2.67 -9.55 14.52
N ASP A 580 1.44 -9.90 14.14
CA ASP A 580 0.47 -8.92 13.68
C ASP A 580 -0.10 -8.17 14.90
N TYR A 581 0.31 -6.92 15.09
CA TYR A 581 -0.22 -6.05 16.13
C TYR A 581 -1.33 -5.14 15.58
N ARG A 582 -1.38 -4.94 14.25
CA ARG A 582 -2.44 -4.18 13.58
C ARG A 582 -3.80 -4.89 13.63
N VAL A 583 -3.80 -6.22 13.51
CA VAL A 583 -4.95 -7.10 13.83
C VAL A 583 -4.43 -8.23 14.74
N PRO A 584 -4.51 -8.05 16.07
CA PRO A 584 -3.86 -8.94 17.03
C PRO A 584 -4.22 -10.42 16.87
N PRO A 585 -3.30 -11.37 17.15
CA PRO A 585 -3.49 -12.79 16.82
C PRO A 585 -4.71 -13.43 17.49
N GLY A 586 -5.15 -12.87 18.63
CA GLY A 586 -6.37 -13.29 19.31
C GLY A 586 -7.61 -13.27 18.41
N GLN A 587 -7.66 -12.40 17.39
CA GLN A 587 -8.77 -12.31 16.44
C GLN A 587 -8.93 -13.59 15.63
N GLY A 588 -7.89 -14.01 14.89
CA GLY A 588 -7.91 -15.25 14.13
C GLY A 588 -8.03 -16.50 14.99
N LEU A 589 -7.36 -16.52 16.15
CA LEU A 589 -7.42 -17.66 17.09
C LEU A 589 -8.82 -17.85 17.68
N ALA A 590 -9.49 -16.77 18.07
CA ALA A 590 -10.86 -16.83 18.60
C ALA A 590 -11.86 -17.29 17.53
N ALA A 591 -11.73 -16.80 16.28
CA ALA A 591 -12.55 -17.24 15.16
C ALA A 591 -12.38 -18.74 14.87
N PHE A 592 -11.14 -19.23 14.88
CA PHE A 592 -10.85 -20.65 14.66
C PHE A 592 -11.43 -21.52 15.77
N GLN A 593 -11.28 -21.11 17.03
CA GLN A 593 -11.85 -21.83 18.16
C GLN A 593 -13.38 -21.91 18.07
N ALA A 594 -14.04 -20.80 17.72
CA ALA A 594 -15.49 -20.78 17.52
C ALA A 594 -15.93 -21.75 16.40
N ALA A 595 -15.25 -21.74 15.26
CA ALA A 595 -15.55 -22.64 14.15
C ALA A 595 -15.39 -24.12 14.54
N GLN A 596 -14.31 -24.47 15.23
CA GLN A 596 -14.05 -25.82 15.73
C GLN A 596 -15.13 -26.30 16.70
N LEU A 597 -15.50 -25.47 17.69
CA LEU A 597 -16.50 -25.83 18.70
C LEU A 597 -17.91 -26.00 18.13
N LEU A 598 -18.22 -25.32 17.02
CA LEU A 598 -19.48 -25.48 16.29
C LEU A 598 -19.46 -26.63 15.27
N GLY A 599 -18.35 -27.37 15.16
CA GLY A 599 -18.20 -28.46 14.20
C GLY A 599 -18.11 -28.01 12.74
N ILE A 600 -17.78 -26.74 12.50
CA ILE A 600 -17.57 -26.21 11.15
C ILE A 600 -16.19 -26.65 10.67
N LYS A 601 -16.13 -27.28 9.49
CA LYS A 601 -14.87 -27.64 8.83
C LYS A 601 -13.98 -26.40 8.72
N SER A 602 -12.87 -26.40 9.43
CA SER A 602 -12.00 -25.23 9.51
C SER A 602 -10.52 -25.61 9.60
N LYS A 603 -9.66 -24.70 9.17
CA LYS A 603 -8.20 -24.83 9.24
C LYS A 603 -7.60 -23.50 9.71
N LEU A 604 -6.60 -23.57 10.59
CA LEU A 604 -5.75 -22.44 10.96
C LEU A 604 -4.39 -22.58 10.28
N LEU A 605 -4.00 -21.59 9.49
CA LEU A 605 -2.65 -21.42 8.96
C LEU A 605 -1.96 -20.27 9.72
N TYR A 606 -1.16 -20.62 10.71
CA TYR A 606 -0.52 -19.66 11.60
C TYR A 606 0.95 -19.46 11.23
N PHE A 607 1.39 -18.21 11.12
CA PHE A 607 2.78 -17.84 10.84
C PHE A 607 3.39 -17.11 12.05
N PRO A 608 4.09 -17.82 12.96
CA PRO A 608 4.53 -17.26 14.24
C PRO A 608 5.42 -16.02 14.15
N ASN A 609 6.14 -15.86 13.03
CA ASN A 609 7.16 -14.84 12.82
C ASN A 609 6.85 -13.88 11.67
N GLU A 610 5.66 -13.97 11.09
CA GLU A 610 5.16 -12.98 10.12
C GLU A 610 4.29 -11.97 10.86
N ASN A 611 4.21 -10.75 10.32
CA ASN A 611 3.36 -9.68 10.82
C ASN A 611 1.98 -9.69 10.12
N HIS A 612 1.34 -8.54 9.95
CA HIS A 612 0.09 -8.35 9.18
C HIS A 612 0.20 -8.79 7.70
N TRP A 613 1.39 -9.20 7.27
CA TRP A 613 1.69 -9.69 5.95
C TRP A 613 2.61 -10.90 6.01
N VAL A 614 2.53 -11.75 4.98
CA VAL A 614 3.48 -12.86 4.79
C VAL A 614 4.66 -12.41 3.92
N LEU A 615 5.76 -12.00 4.53
CA LEU A 615 6.87 -11.31 3.85
C LEU A 615 7.97 -12.25 3.36
N LYS A 616 8.17 -13.40 4.03
CA LYS A 616 9.21 -14.36 3.63
C LYS A 616 8.73 -15.21 2.48
N ASP A 617 9.54 -15.35 1.44
CA ASP A 617 9.13 -16.01 0.19
C ASP A 617 8.77 -17.50 0.39
N GLN A 618 9.46 -18.25 1.25
CA GLN A 618 9.07 -19.62 1.63
C GLN A 618 7.71 -19.68 2.33
N ASN A 619 7.44 -18.73 3.23
CA ASN A 619 6.14 -18.64 3.89
C ASN A 619 5.05 -18.24 2.88
N ALA A 620 5.36 -17.35 1.92
CA ALA A 620 4.45 -16.98 0.84
C ALA A 620 4.13 -18.19 -0.06
N PHE A 621 5.12 -19.05 -0.34
CA PHE A 621 4.88 -20.31 -1.05
C PHE A 621 3.89 -21.22 -0.31
N ILE A 622 4.09 -21.42 0.99
CA ILE A 622 3.20 -22.23 1.83
C ILE A 622 1.80 -21.60 1.90
N TRP A 623 1.74 -20.27 2.06
CA TRP A 623 0.49 -19.51 2.06
C TRP A 623 -0.31 -19.77 0.78
N GLN A 624 0.32 -19.64 -0.40
CA GLN A 624 -0.33 -19.89 -1.69
C GLN A 624 -0.76 -21.36 -1.81
N SER A 625 0.11 -22.29 -1.40
CA SER A 625 -0.15 -23.72 -1.50
C SER A 625 -1.36 -24.15 -0.67
N GLU A 626 -1.44 -23.70 0.59
CA GLU A 626 -2.58 -24.02 1.46
C GLU A 626 -3.85 -23.26 1.05
N PHE A 627 -3.73 -22.05 0.50
CA PHE A 627 -4.85 -21.31 -0.11
C PHE A 627 -5.52 -22.13 -1.22
N PHE A 628 -4.76 -22.58 -2.22
CA PHE A 628 -5.33 -23.36 -3.33
C PHE A 628 -5.74 -24.78 -2.95
N LYS A 629 -5.00 -25.42 -2.04
CA LYS A 629 -5.38 -26.73 -1.50
C LYS A 629 -6.71 -26.67 -0.77
N TRP A 630 -6.94 -25.61 0.02
CA TRP A 630 -8.21 -25.38 0.69
C TRP A 630 -9.34 -25.21 -0.31
N LEU A 631 -9.21 -24.29 -1.28
CA LEU A 631 -10.24 -24.09 -2.30
C LEU A 631 -10.56 -25.38 -3.06
N LYS A 632 -9.54 -26.16 -3.46
CA LYS A 632 -9.76 -27.45 -4.13
C LYS A 632 -10.53 -28.46 -3.28
N GLU A 633 -10.41 -28.38 -1.96
CA GLU A 633 -11.05 -29.30 -1.02
C GLU A 633 -12.49 -28.89 -0.67
N THR A 634 -12.83 -27.61 -0.79
CA THR A 634 -14.09 -27.03 -0.27
C THR A 634 -14.97 -26.33 -1.30
N LEU A 635 -14.46 -26.12 -2.52
CA LEU A 635 -15.14 -25.40 -3.61
C LEU A 635 -15.03 -26.16 -4.92
#